data_AF-A0A1I4CW57-F1
#
_entry.id   AF-A0A1I4CW57-F1
#
_cell.length_a   1.000
_cell.length_b   1.000
_cell.length_c   1.000
_cell.angle_alpha   90.00
_cell.angle_beta   90.00
_cell.angle_gamma   90.00
#
_symmetry.space_group_name_H-M   'P 1'
#
loop_
_entity.id
_entity.type
_entity.pdbx_description
1 polymer ?
#
loop_
_entity_poly.entity_id
_entity_poly.type
_entity_poly.pdbx_seq_one_letter_code
_entity_poly.pdbx_strand_id
1 'polypeptide(L)'
;MGRLIAVVLFIAVLVPGVLLARAWALAAGRRAVASAGVEFATPTPEGAATLQRQAQHGRRVRRLGLLLGIIGIVVSVVLFAEASVFLWLPALGIGLLTGVLLAEATRSRPRWRLSSPARRPRRSEQISLWLLWTMRAVVAAEVVVVALMWHRDALPDSVGWVALVVPLLAWALAELALLRALARPLPAEGADVPVDEALRTWTAHLVTAATSVLALLPLGTLLLVAGIDLGDRVTEGVDLVPVALVAGGFAGVAAGLGVAGFLLTWLRPVQAADRALAG
;
A
#
# COMPACT_ATOMS: atom_id res chain seq x y z
N MET A 1 -35.99 9.40 -7.99
CA MET A 1 -34.89 9.32 -7.00
C MET A 1 -33.95 8.14 -7.23
N GLY A 2 -34.41 6.87 -7.23
CA GLY A 2 -33.52 5.71 -7.39
C GLY A 2 -32.60 5.71 -8.62
N ARG A 3 -33.07 6.21 -9.78
CA ARG A 3 -32.25 6.36 -11.00
C ARG A 3 -31.11 7.39 -10.85
N LEU A 4 -31.36 8.50 -10.17
CA LEU A 4 -30.34 9.54 -9.94
C LEU A 4 -29.26 9.02 -8.98
N ILE A 5 -29.66 8.33 -7.91
CA ILE A 5 -28.75 7.71 -6.94
C ILE A 5 -27.87 6.68 -7.64
N ALA A 6 -28.44 5.80 -8.47
CA ALA A 6 -27.67 4.82 -9.23
C ALA A 6 -26.63 5.48 -10.16
N VAL A 7 -27.00 6.57 -10.85
CA VAL A 7 -26.08 7.32 -11.72
C VAL A 7 -24.98 8.00 -10.92
N VAL A 8 -25.32 8.63 -9.80
CA VAL A 8 -24.33 9.28 -8.92
C VAL A 8 -23.37 8.26 -8.32
N LEU A 9 -23.87 7.13 -7.82
CA LEU A 9 -23.05 6.02 -7.33
C LEU A 9 -22.14 5.48 -8.42
N PHE A 10 -22.67 5.30 -9.64
CA PHE A 10 -21.89 4.85 -10.78
C PHE A 10 -20.74 5.81 -11.07
N ILE A 11 -21.00 7.12 -11.20
CA ILE A 11 -19.96 8.13 -11.46
C ILE A 11 -18.94 8.18 -10.31
N ALA A 12 -19.41 8.15 -9.07
CA ALA A 12 -18.59 8.21 -7.87
C ALA A 12 -17.63 7.02 -7.74
N VAL A 13 -18.00 5.84 -8.26
CA VAL A 13 -17.12 4.66 -8.29
C VAL A 13 -16.23 4.65 -9.54
N LEU A 14 -16.79 5.00 -10.70
CA LEU A 14 -16.16 4.88 -12.02
C LEU A 14 -15.00 5.87 -12.17
N VAL A 15 -15.18 7.14 -11.79
CA VAL A 15 -14.16 8.18 -11.98
C VAL A 15 -12.91 7.92 -11.11
N PRO A 16 -13.01 7.69 -9.79
CA PRO A 16 -11.84 7.36 -8.98
C PRO A 16 -11.17 6.06 -9.43
N GLY A 17 -11.95 5.04 -9.82
CA GLY A 17 -11.44 3.78 -10.35
C GLY A 17 -10.55 3.98 -11.59
N VAL A 18 -11.01 4.77 -12.56
CA VAL A 18 -10.25 5.07 -13.78
C VAL A 18 -8.99 5.88 -13.48
N LEU A 19 -9.07 6.90 -12.63
CA LEU A 19 -7.91 7.72 -12.26
C LEU A 19 -6.85 6.89 -11.51
N LEU A 20 -7.30 5.99 -10.63
CA LEU A 20 -6.43 5.08 -9.90
C LEU A 20 -5.76 4.08 -10.85
N ALA A 21 -6.53 3.44 -11.74
CA ALA A 21 -6.00 2.52 -12.74
C ALA A 21 -4.95 3.19 -13.63
N ARG A 22 -5.20 4.42 -14.08
CA ARG A 22 -4.24 5.23 -14.84
C ARG A 22 -2.97 5.50 -14.05
N ALA A 23 -3.09 5.93 -12.79
CA ALA A 23 -1.93 6.23 -11.95
C ALA A 23 -1.06 4.99 -11.72
N TRP A 24 -1.68 3.84 -11.48
CA TRP A 24 -0.97 2.57 -11.31
C TRP A 24 -0.42 1.98 -12.61
N ALA A 25 -1.06 2.22 -13.75
CA ALA A 25 -0.50 1.88 -15.06
C ALA A 25 0.78 2.68 -15.34
N LEU A 26 0.80 3.98 -15.03
CA LEU A 26 2.02 4.80 -15.14
C LEU A 26 3.12 4.32 -14.20
N ALA A 27 2.77 3.91 -12.98
CA ALA A 27 3.71 3.27 -12.04
C ALA A 27 4.27 1.96 -12.61
N ALA A 28 3.43 1.12 -13.22
CA ALA A 28 3.86 -0.11 -13.87
C ALA A 28 4.81 0.16 -15.06
N GLY A 29 4.61 1.24 -15.81
CA GLY A 29 5.55 1.68 -16.83
C GLY A 29 6.93 2.03 -16.24
N ARG A 30 6.97 2.79 -15.14
CA ARG A 30 8.24 3.10 -14.44
C ARG A 30 8.95 1.84 -13.94
N ARG A 31 8.18 0.85 -13.49
CA ARG A 31 8.73 -0.45 -13.11
C ARG A 31 9.43 -1.14 -14.27
N ALA A 32 8.78 -1.20 -15.43
CA ALA A 32 9.31 -1.88 -16.61
C ALA A 32 10.62 -1.24 -17.07
N VAL A 33 10.70 0.10 -17.05
CA VAL A 33 11.93 0.83 -17.35
C VAL A 33 13.02 0.51 -16.33
N ALA A 34 12.69 0.49 -15.04
CA ALA A 34 13.66 0.21 -14.00
C ALA A 34 14.16 -1.24 -14.02
N SER A 35 13.30 -2.22 -14.31
CA SER A 35 13.71 -3.61 -14.50
C SER A 35 14.57 -3.78 -15.75
N ALA A 36 14.19 -3.14 -16.85
CA ALA A 36 14.98 -3.15 -18.07
C ALA A 36 16.38 -2.57 -17.83
N GLY A 37 16.50 -1.50 -17.04
CA GLY A 37 17.81 -0.95 -16.65
C GLY A 37 18.71 -1.96 -15.94
N VAL A 38 18.16 -2.84 -15.09
CA VAL A 38 18.90 -3.91 -14.41
C VAL A 38 19.22 -5.08 -15.35
N GLU A 39 18.37 -5.35 -16.34
CA GLU A 39 18.60 -6.41 -17.33
C GLU A 39 19.65 -5.99 -18.38
N PHE A 40 19.65 -4.74 -18.82
CA PHE A 40 20.57 -4.23 -19.84
C PHE A 40 21.93 -3.80 -19.30
N ALA A 41 22.01 -3.39 -18.03
CA ALA A 41 23.27 -3.11 -17.36
C ALA A 41 23.66 -4.29 -16.48
N THR A 42 24.57 -5.13 -16.96
CA THR A 42 25.09 -6.27 -16.20
C THR A 42 25.49 -5.82 -14.79
N PRO A 43 24.83 -6.29 -13.72
CA PRO A 43 25.14 -5.86 -12.37
C PRO A 43 26.56 -6.26 -11.99
N THR A 44 27.23 -5.44 -11.18
CA THR A 44 28.49 -5.88 -10.56
C THR A 44 28.24 -7.06 -9.61
N PRO A 45 29.29 -7.83 -9.24
CA PRO A 45 29.16 -8.88 -8.22
C PRO A 45 28.57 -8.37 -6.90
N GLU A 46 28.93 -7.15 -6.50
CA GLU A 46 28.37 -6.47 -5.32
C GLU A 46 26.87 -6.17 -5.48
N GLY A 47 26.46 -5.73 -6.67
CA GLY A 47 25.08 -5.50 -7.06
C GLY A 47 24.24 -6.77 -7.00
N ALA A 48 24.71 -7.85 -7.65
CA ALA A 48 24.06 -9.15 -7.67
C ALA A 48 23.91 -9.75 -6.26
N ALA A 49 24.98 -9.72 -5.45
CA ALA A 49 24.94 -10.18 -4.06
C ALA A 49 23.95 -9.37 -3.21
N THR A 50 23.80 -8.07 -3.50
CA THR A 50 22.85 -7.20 -2.79
C THR A 50 21.40 -7.55 -3.17
N LEU A 51 21.10 -7.76 -4.45
CA LEU A 51 19.78 -8.22 -4.89
C LEU A 51 19.40 -9.55 -4.23
N GLN A 52 20.33 -10.51 -4.18
CA GLN A 52 20.08 -11.82 -3.57
C GLN A 52 19.82 -11.69 -2.05
N ARG A 53 20.65 -10.93 -1.33
CA ARG A 53 20.46 -10.68 0.12
C ARG A 53 19.13 -10.01 0.41
N GLN A 54 18.74 -9.03 -0.39
CA GLN A 54 17.45 -8.34 -0.22
C GLN A 54 16.26 -9.24 -0.54
N ALA A 55 16.36 -10.08 -1.57
CA ALA A 55 15.32 -11.06 -1.87
C ALA A 55 15.16 -12.08 -0.73
N GLN A 56 16.27 -12.55 -0.14
CA GLN A 56 16.23 -13.46 1.01
C GLN A 56 15.64 -12.79 2.26
N HIS A 57 16.10 -11.57 2.59
CA HIS A 57 15.58 -10.78 3.70
C HIS A 57 14.08 -10.53 3.54
N GLY A 58 13.66 -10.05 2.37
CA GLY A 58 12.26 -9.80 2.05
C GLY A 58 11.39 -11.04 2.20
N ARG A 59 11.87 -12.20 1.74
CA ARG A 59 11.16 -13.49 1.94
C ARG A 59 11.03 -13.84 3.42
N ARG A 60 12.10 -13.70 4.22
CA ARG A 60 12.08 -14.01 5.66
C ARG A 60 11.09 -13.13 6.41
N VAL A 61 11.17 -11.81 6.20
CA VAL A 61 10.28 -10.86 6.90
C VAL A 61 8.83 -11.01 6.46
N ARG A 62 8.57 -11.27 5.17
CA ARG A 62 7.19 -11.54 4.70
C ARG A 62 6.61 -12.83 5.27
N ARG A 63 7.43 -13.85 5.55
CA ARG A 63 6.97 -15.06 6.29
C ARG A 63 6.59 -14.74 7.73
N LEU A 64 7.30 -13.82 8.38
CA LEU A 64 6.90 -13.34 9.71
C LEU A 64 5.56 -12.60 9.64
N GLY A 65 5.32 -11.81 8.58
CA GLY A 65 4.01 -11.22 8.31
C GLY A 65 2.89 -12.25 8.11
N LEU A 66 3.16 -13.32 7.35
CA LEU A 66 2.23 -14.44 7.20
C LEU A 66 1.93 -15.09 8.57
N LEU A 67 2.97 -15.36 9.37
CA LEU A 67 2.82 -15.94 10.70
C LEU A 67 2.01 -15.01 11.61
N LEU A 68 2.24 -13.70 11.57
CA LEU A 68 1.44 -12.71 12.29
C LEU A 68 -0.04 -12.76 11.88
N GLY A 69 -0.33 -12.90 10.58
CA GLY A 69 -1.69 -13.08 10.07
C GLY A 69 -2.35 -14.36 10.60
N ILE A 70 -1.62 -15.48 10.60
CA ILE A 70 -2.09 -16.76 11.16
C ILE A 70 -2.37 -16.63 12.67
N ILE A 71 -1.49 -15.98 13.43
CA ILE A 71 -1.74 -15.69 14.86
C ILE A 71 -3.02 -14.88 15.01
N GLY A 72 -3.23 -13.85 14.19
CA GLY A 72 -4.46 -13.06 14.18
C GLY A 72 -5.71 -13.93 13.95
N ILE A 73 -5.64 -14.89 13.01
CA ILE A 73 -6.71 -15.87 12.79
C ILE A 73 -6.95 -16.70 14.06
N VAL A 74 -5.92 -17.29 14.65
CA VAL A 74 -6.06 -18.12 15.86
C VAL A 74 -6.67 -17.33 17.02
N VAL A 75 -6.20 -16.10 17.26
CA VAL A 75 -6.78 -15.21 18.28
C VAL A 75 -8.24 -14.92 17.98
N SER A 76 -8.59 -14.65 16.71
CA SER A 76 -9.98 -14.40 16.33
C SER A 76 -10.87 -15.62 16.56
N VAL A 77 -10.38 -16.85 16.30
CA VAL A 77 -11.10 -18.09 16.56
C VAL A 77 -11.35 -18.29 18.06
N VAL A 78 -10.33 -18.03 18.89
CA VAL A 78 -10.48 -18.16 20.36
C VAL A 78 -11.51 -17.18 20.90
N LEU A 79 -11.55 -15.95 20.40
CA LEU A 79 -12.43 -14.89 20.91
C LEU A 79 -13.85 -14.96 20.33
N PHE A 80 -14.01 -15.38 19.08
CA PHE A 80 -15.27 -15.28 18.34
C PHE A 80 -15.81 -16.62 17.81
N ALA A 81 -15.10 -17.72 18.04
CA ALA A 81 -15.46 -19.06 17.59
C ALA A 81 -15.84 -19.09 16.09
N GLU A 82 -17.06 -19.52 15.76
CA GLU A 82 -17.57 -19.63 14.39
C GLU A 82 -17.68 -18.26 13.69
N ALA A 83 -17.97 -17.19 14.43
CA ALA A 83 -18.07 -15.84 13.87
C ALA A 83 -16.70 -15.30 13.40
N SER A 84 -15.60 -15.93 13.81
CA SER A 84 -14.25 -15.54 13.42
C SER A 84 -13.97 -15.69 11.91
N VAL A 85 -14.70 -16.53 11.19
CA VAL A 85 -14.46 -16.84 9.77
C VAL A 85 -14.40 -15.56 8.91
N PHE A 86 -15.23 -14.56 9.24
CA PHE A 86 -15.25 -13.28 8.53
C PHE A 86 -14.01 -12.41 8.80
N LEU A 87 -13.26 -12.67 9.87
CA LEU A 87 -12.05 -11.95 10.25
C LEU A 87 -10.78 -12.59 9.68
N TRP A 88 -10.86 -13.80 9.12
CA TRP A 88 -9.66 -14.52 8.70
C TRP A 88 -8.92 -13.82 7.57
N LEU A 89 -9.65 -13.40 6.53
CA LEU A 89 -9.07 -12.71 5.38
C LEU A 89 -8.52 -11.32 5.76
N PRO A 90 -9.23 -10.47 6.53
CA PRO A 90 -8.67 -9.24 7.06
C PRO A 90 -7.40 -9.46 7.91
N ALA A 91 -7.42 -10.40 8.86
CA ALA A 91 -6.27 -10.68 9.71
C ALA A 91 -5.04 -11.12 8.90
N LEU A 92 -5.25 -12.03 7.92
CA LEU A 92 -4.21 -12.48 7.01
C LEU A 92 -3.67 -11.33 6.14
N GLY A 93 -4.56 -10.51 5.60
CA GLY A 93 -4.22 -9.33 4.80
C GLY A 93 -3.36 -8.35 5.60
N ILE A 94 -3.78 -8.02 6.83
CA ILE A 94 -3.03 -7.14 7.74
C ILE A 94 -1.63 -7.69 8.01
N GLY A 95 -1.53 -8.97 8.37
CA GLY A 95 -0.24 -9.62 8.63
C GLY A 95 0.69 -9.60 7.42
N LEU A 96 0.20 -9.97 6.24
CA LEU A 96 0.98 -10.00 5.00
C LEU A 96 1.46 -8.60 4.59
N LEU A 97 0.58 -7.60 4.61
CA LEU A 97 0.91 -6.22 4.23
C LEU A 97 1.87 -5.57 5.23
N THR A 98 1.69 -5.84 6.53
CA THR A 98 2.64 -5.43 7.57
C THR A 98 4.01 -6.06 7.32
N GLY A 99 4.06 -7.34 6.95
CA GLY A 99 5.31 -8.02 6.56
C GLY A 99 5.98 -7.39 5.34
N VAL A 100 5.21 -6.92 4.35
CA VAL A 100 5.74 -6.17 3.20
C VAL A 100 6.36 -4.85 3.66
N LEU A 101 5.63 -4.06 4.46
CA LEU A 101 6.08 -2.76 4.96
C LEU A 101 7.33 -2.90 5.84
N LEU A 102 7.34 -3.87 6.75
CA LEU A 102 8.48 -4.14 7.62
C LEU A 102 9.70 -4.58 6.81
N ALA A 103 9.53 -5.41 5.78
CA ALA A 103 10.63 -5.84 4.90
C ALA A 103 11.30 -4.64 4.20
N GLU A 104 10.49 -3.67 3.76
CA GLU A 104 10.96 -2.45 3.10
C GLU A 104 11.61 -1.48 4.09
N ALA A 105 10.99 -1.27 5.26
CA ALA A 105 11.50 -0.40 6.31
C ALA A 105 12.83 -0.89 6.90
N THR A 106 13.03 -2.22 6.96
CA THR A 106 14.24 -2.85 7.49
C THR A 106 15.26 -3.25 6.42
N ARG A 107 15.01 -2.90 5.16
CA ARG A 107 15.88 -3.30 4.03
C ARG A 107 17.33 -2.88 4.28
N SER A 108 18.24 -3.81 4.00
CA SER A 108 19.68 -3.62 4.20
C SER A 108 20.26 -2.54 3.27
N ARG A 109 21.33 -1.89 3.73
CA ARG A 109 22.06 -0.88 2.95
C ARG A 109 22.96 -1.58 1.90
N PRO A 110 22.99 -1.08 0.65
CA PRO A 110 23.94 -1.52 -0.34
C PRO A 110 25.39 -1.26 0.08
N ARG A 111 26.32 -2.04 -0.48
CA ARG A 111 27.75 -1.96 -0.16
C ARG A 111 28.61 -1.38 -1.29
N TRP A 112 28.01 -1.02 -2.43
CA TRP A 112 28.73 -0.40 -3.55
C TRP A 112 29.15 1.05 -3.25
N ARG A 113 30.12 1.56 -4.00
CA ARG A 113 30.62 2.95 -3.85
C ARG A 113 29.50 3.96 -4.10
N LEU A 114 29.43 4.97 -3.25
CA LEU A 114 28.47 6.07 -3.34
C LEU A 114 29.17 7.35 -3.78
N SER A 115 28.44 8.22 -4.47
CA SER A 115 28.92 9.52 -4.95
C SER A 115 29.45 10.39 -3.80
N SER A 116 30.59 11.06 -4.05
CA SER A 116 31.17 12.08 -3.19
C SER A 116 31.62 13.28 -4.05
N PRO A 117 31.09 14.50 -3.83
CA PRO A 117 30.08 14.86 -2.83
C PRO A 117 28.71 14.22 -3.13
N ALA A 118 27.88 14.10 -2.10
CA ALA A 118 26.58 13.45 -2.21
C ALA A 118 25.68 14.18 -3.24
N ARG A 119 25.40 13.52 -4.37
CA ARG A 119 24.49 14.07 -5.38
C ARG A 119 23.04 13.87 -4.93
N ARG A 120 22.25 14.94 -4.86
CA ARG A 120 20.79 14.87 -4.63
C ARG A 120 20.08 14.76 -6.00
N PRO A 121 19.42 13.65 -6.34
CA PRO A 121 18.63 13.56 -7.57
C PRO A 121 17.41 14.49 -7.51
N ARG A 122 16.84 14.79 -8.68
CA ARG A 122 15.48 15.35 -8.79
C ARG A 122 14.49 14.26 -8.35
N ARG A 123 14.03 14.37 -7.10
CA ARG A 123 13.21 13.36 -6.39
C ARG A 123 11.88 13.01 -7.08
N SER A 124 11.38 13.86 -7.98
CA SER A 124 10.14 13.69 -8.73
C SER A 124 10.15 12.51 -9.71
N GLU A 125 11.33 12.04 -10.12
CA GLU A 125 11.45 10.97 -11.11
C GLU A 125 11.29 9.57 -10.48
N GLN A 126 11.71 9.41 -9.23
CA GLN A 126 11.76 8.10 -8.55
C GLN A 126 10.44 7.71 -7.89
N ILE A 127 9.65 8.69 -7.44
CA ILE A 127 8.39 8.46 -6.71
C ILE A 127 7.30 9.32 -7.34
N SER A 128 6.17 8.70 -7.68
CA SER A 128 4.99 9.47 -8.07
C SER A 128 4.49 10.26 -6.86
N LEU A 129 4.72 11.58 -6.86
CA LEU A 129 4.25 12.48 -5.80
C LEU A 129 2.74 12.41 -5.63
N TRP A 130 2.01 12.20 -6.72
CA TRP A 130 0.57 11.99 -6.69
C TRP A 130 0.20 10.78 -5.84
N LEU A 131 0.80 9.60 -6.12
CA LEU A 131 0.52 8.37 -5.38
C LEU A 131 0.88 8.51 -3.88
N LEU A 132 1.99 9.19 -3.59
CA LEU A 132 2.43 9.45 -2.23
C LEU A 132 1.40 10.30 -1.46
N TRP A 133 0.97 11.42 -2.04
CA TRP A 133 0.00 12.30 -1.39
C TRP A 133 -1.38 11.67 -1.29
N THR A 134 -1.82 10.91 -2.29
CA THR A 134 -3.08 10.16 -2.19
C THR A 134 -3.04 9.13 -1.07
N MET A 135 -1.93 8.42 -0.90
CA MET A 135 -1.78 7.47 0.22
C MET A 135 -1.91 8.18 1.57
N ARG A 136 -1.21 9.30 1.75
CA ARG A 136 -1.29 10.10 2.98
C ARG A 136 -2.69 10.65 3.25
N ALA A 137 -3.35 11.13 2.20
CA ALA A 137 -4.71 11.66 2.30
C ALA A 137 -5.72 10.57 2.70
N VAL A 138 -5.58 9.35 2.17
CA VAL A 138 -6.42 8.21 2.56
C VAL A 138 -6.21 7.86 4.02
N VAL A 139 -4.95 7.72 4.48
CA VAL A 139 -4.66 7.43 5.90
C VAL A 139 -5.24 8.52 6.80
N ALA A 140 -5.06 9.79 6.43
CA ALA A 140 -5.63 10.89 7.19
C ALA A 140 -7.17 10.85 7.23
N ALA A 141 -7.82 10.56 6.09
CA ALA A 141 -9.26 10.43 6.01
C ALA A 141 -9.78 9.28 6.88
N GLU A 142 -9.12 8.13 6.86
CA GLU A 142 -9.45 6.99 7.72
C GLU A 142 -9.33 7.35 9.20
N VAL A 143 -8.21 7.93 9.61
CA VAL A 143 -8.00 8.36 11.00
C VAL A 143 -9.11 9.32 11.46
N VAL A 144 -9.48 10.29 10.61
CA VAL A 144 -10.56 11.23 10.91
C VAL A 144 -11.90 10.52 11.02
N VAL A 145 -12.24 9.62 10.08
CA VAL A 145 -13.50 8.87 10.10
C VAL A 145 -13.59 7.97 11.33
N VAL A 146 -12.53 7.23 11.64
CA VAL A 146 -12.45 6.40 12.84
C VAL A 146 -12.64 7.25 14.09
N ALA A 147 -11.90 8.36 14.23
CA ALA A 147 -12.01 9.24 15.39
C ALA A 147 -13.43 9.81 15.55
N LEU A 148 -14.07 10.23 14.45
CA LEU A 148 -15.44 10.76 14.48
C LEU A 148 -16.48 9.70 14.86
N MET A 149 -16.38 8.50 14.29
CA MET A 149 -17.31 7.41 14.60
C MET A 149 -17.12 6.92 16.04
N TRP A 150 -15.87 6.80 16.48
CA TRP A 150 -15.55 6.36 17.83
C TRP A 150 -15.97 7.39 18.88
N HIS A 151 -15.76 8.68 18.62
CA HIS A 151 -16.24 9.75 19.51
C HIS A 151 -17.77 9.79 19.65
N ARG A 152 -18.50 9.23 18.68
CA ARG A 152 -19.97 9.13 18.71
C ARG A 152 -20.48 7.78 19.20
N ASP A 153 -19.60 6.96 19.80
CA ASP A 153 -19.91 5.61 20.26
C ASP A 153 -20.48 4.69 19.16
N ALA A 154 -20.19 5.00 17.89
CA ALA A 154 -20.63 4.23 16.73
C ALA A 154 -19.67 3.07 16.39
N LEU A 155 -18.56 2.94 17.12
CA LEU A 155 -17.61 1.85 16.98
C LEU A 155 -17.29 1.26 18.37
N PRO A 156 -17.30 -0.07 18.52
CA PRO A 156 -16.75 -0.71 19.70
C PRO A 156 -15.28 -0.33 19.90
N ASP A 157 -14.84 -0.15 21.16
CA ASP A 157 -13.46 0.24 21.47
C ASP A 157 -12.40 -0.66 20.84
N SER A 158 -12.65 -1.96 20.80
CA SER A 158 -11.73 -2.93 20.18
C SER A 158 -11.56 -2.69 18.68
N VAL A 159 -12.64 -2.34 17.96
CA VAL A 159 -12.63 -2.03 16.53
C VAL A 159 -11.97 -0.68 16.28
N GLY A 160 -12.31 0.33 17.10
CA GLY A 160 -11.70 1.64 17.04
C GLY A 160 -10.18 1.57 17.14
N TRP A 161 -9.65 0.83 18.11
CA TRP A 161 -8.20 0.69 18.30
C TRP A 161 -7.52 0.06 17.08
N VAL A 162 -8.10 -1.01 16.54
CA VAL A 162 -7.55 -1.69 15.37
C VAL A 162 -7.59 -0.78 14.14
N ALA A 163 -8.73 -0.13 13.88
CA ALA A 163 -8.93 0.76 12.75
C ALA A 163 -8.07 2.04 12.83
N LEU A 164 -7.60 2.42 14.02
CA LEU A 164 -6.68 3.54 14.19
C LEU A 164 -5.20 3.12 14.12
N VAL A 165 -4.83 2.08 14.87
CA VAL A 165 -3.42 1.72 15.08
C VAL A 165 -2.83 1.05 13.85
N VAL A 166 -3.57 0.16 13.17
CA VAL A 166 -3.06 -0.57 12.01
C VAL A 166 -2.66 0.38 10.87
N PRO A 167 -3.50 1.32 10.42
CA PRO A 167 -3.14 2.26 9.37
C PRO A 167 -2.02 3.22 9.78
N LEU A 168 -2.00 3.69 11.03
CA LEU A 168 -0.94 4.56 11.52
C LEU A 168 0.42 3.87 11.57
N LEU A 169 0.47 2.62 12.05
CA LEU A 169 1.69 1.81 12.02
C LEU A 169 2.13 1.55 10.59
N ALA A 170 1.19 1.23 9.70
CA ALA A 170 1.48 1.03 8.28
C ALA A 170 2.04 2.29 7.62
N TRP A 171 1.47 3.45 7.93
CA TRP A 171 1.96 4.75 7.47
C TRP A 171 3.35 5.05 8.01
N ALA A 172 3.59 4.88 9.31
CA ALA A 172 4.90 5.11 9.92
C ALA A 172 5.99 4.21 9.29
N LEU A 173 5.70 2.93 9.05
CA LEU A 173 6.62 2.01 8.37
C LEU A 173 6.89 2.44 6.93
N ALA A 174 5.87 2.89 6.20
CA ALA A 174 6.02 3.39 4.85
C ALA A 174 6.87 4.66 4.80
N GLU A 175 6.60 5.65 5.67
CA GLU A 175 7.41 6.87 5.77
C GLU A 175 8.86 6.55 6.14
N LEU A 176 9.10 5.63 7.07
CA LEU A 176 10.46 5.19 7.40
C LEU A 176 11.18 4.58 6.18
N ALA A 177 10.50 3.72 5.43
CA ALA A 177 11.06 3.13 4.21
C ALA A 177 11.37 4.19 3.14
N LEU A 178 10.44 5.12 2.91
CA LEU A 178 10.59 6.23 1.96
C LEU A 178 11.73 7.17 2.36
N LEU A 179 11.81 7.55 3.64
CA LEU A 179 12.88 8.39 4.18
C LEU A 179 14.23 7.71 4.01
N ARG A 180 14.34 6.42 4.32
CA ARG A 180 15.57 5.63 4.12
C ARG A 180 15.96 5.54 2.66
N ALA A 181 14.99 5.42 1.75
CA ALA A 181 15.22 5.41 0.32
C ALA A 181 15.68 6.78 -0.19
N LEU A 182 15.08 7.88 0.27
CA LEU A 182 15.37 9.25 -0.20
C LEU A 182 16.61 9.87 0.43
N ALA A 183 16.95 9.51 1.68
CA ALA A 183 18.11 10.05 2.39
C ALA A 183 19.43 9.37 1.98
N ARG A 184 19.36 8.22 1.29
CA ARG A 184 20.56 7.50 0.83
C ARG A 184 21.21 8.24 -0.36
N PRO A 185 22.53 8.51 -0.32
CA PRO A 185 23.27 9.04 -1.46
C PRO A 185 23.15 8.16 -2.70
N LEU A 186 23.34 8.73 -3.88
CA LEU A 186 23.36 7.96 -5.12
C LEU A 186 24.65 7.13 -5.25
N PRO A 187 24.60 5.97 -5.94
CA PRO A 187 25.80 5.26 -6.37
C PRO A 187 26.76 6.19 -7.11
N ALA A 188 28.06 5.95 -6.95
CA ALA A 188 29.08 6.59 -7.77
C ALA A 188 28.92 6.17 -9.24
N GLU A 189 29.36 7.01 -10.17
CA GLU A 189 29.37 6.66 -11.61
C GLU A 189 30.16 5.37 -11.81
N GLY A 190 29.60 4.43 -12.58
CA GLY A 190 30.19 3.12 -12.83
C GLY A 190 30.02 2.06 -11.73
N ALA A 191 29.28 2.33 -10.64
CA ALA A 191 28.96 1.32 -9.62
C ALA A 191 27.73 0.47 -10.03
N ASP A 192 26.58 0.65 -9.36
CA ASP A 192 25.34 -0.07 -9.65
C ASP A 192 24.13 0.88 -9.70
N VAL A 193 24.23 1.93 -10.53
CA VAL A 193 23.17 2.94 -10.69
C VAL A 193 21.81 2.31 -11.04
N PRO A 194 21.71 1.40 -12.03
CA PRO A 194 20.42 0.83 -12.42
C PRO A 194 19.79 -0.03 -11.32
N VAL A 195 20.61 -0.74 -10.53
CA VAL A 195 20.16 -1.55 -9.40
C VAL A 195 19.59 -0.66 -8.29
N ASP A 196 20.29 0.42 -7.92
CA ASP A 196 19.81 1.32 -6.87
C ASP A 196 18.50 2.02 -7.27
N GLU A 197 18.38 2.46 -8.52
CA GLU A 197 17.16 3.10 -9.04
C GLU A 197 15.96 2.15 -9.06
N ALA A 198 16.16 0.91 -9.49
CA ALA A 198 15.12 -0.12 -9.44
C ALA A 198 14.68 -0.40 -8.01
N LEU A 199 15.61 -0.52 -7.07
CA LEU A 199 15.29 -0.77 -5.66
C LEU A 199 14.52 0.36 -5.01
N ARG A 200 14.87 1.63 -5.29
CA ARG A 200 14.13 2.80 -4.79
C ARG A 200 12.72 2.86 -5.35
N THR A 201 12.57 2.62 -6.65
CA THR A 201 11.28 2.58 -7.33
C THR A 201 10.39 1.48 -6.75
N TRP A 202 10.94 0.28 -6.53
CA TRP A 202 10.21 -0.84 -5.92
C TRP A 202 9.74 -0.51 -4.50
N THR A 203 10.64 0.02 -3.65
CA THR A 203 10.29 0.37 -2.27
C THR A 203 9.15 1.38 -2.26
N ALA A 204 9.27 2.45 -3.03
CA ALA A 204 8.27 3.52 -3.04
C ALA A 204 6.87 3.02 -3.43
N HIS A 205 6.77 2.20 -4.48
CA HIS A 205 5.47 1.70 -4.94
C HIS A 205 4.91 0.60 -4.03
N LEU A 206 5.75 -0.29 -3.50
CA LEU A 206 5.31 -1.34 -2.56
C LEU A 206 4.74 -0.75 -1.28
N VAL A 207 5.42 0.21 -0.66
CA VAL A 207 4.95 0.78 0.61
C VAL A 207 3.74 1.67 0.40
N THR A 208 3.70 2.44 -0.69
CA THR A 208 2.53 3.25 -1.05
C THR A 208 1.31 2.36 -1.31
N ALA A 209 1.47 1.26 -2.05
CA ALA A 209 0.38 0.31 -2.30
C ALA A 209 -0.10 -0.33 -1.00
N ALA A 210 0.81 -0.92 -0.22
CA ALA A 210 0.47 -1.66 0.99
C ALA A 210 -0.25 -0.78 2.02
N THR A 211 0.26 0.43 2.28
CA THR A 211 -0.39 1.38 3.18
C THR A 211 -1.73 1.87 2.63
N SER A 212 -1.82 2.16 1.33
CA SER A 212 -3.10 2.52 0.70
C SER A 212 -4.16 1.42 0.85
N VAL A 213 -3.79 0.15 0.70
CA VAL A 213 -4.72 -0.99 0.87
C VAL A 213 -5.17 -1.11 2.32
N LEU A 214 -4.22 -1.02 3.27
CA LEU A 214 -4.50 -1.08 4.70
C LEU A 214 -5.39 0.06 5.18
N ALA A 215 -5.47 1.16 4.42
CA ALA A 215 -6.28 2.32 4.78
C ALA A 215 -7.58 2.46 3.98
N LEU A 216 -7.57 2.18 2.68
CA LEU A 216 -8.75 2.27 1.81
C LEU A 216 -9.81 1.23 2.16
N LEU A 217 -9.41 0.00 2.50
CA LEU A 217 -10.37 -1.06 2.80
C LEU A 217 -11.16 -0.76 4.08
N PRO A 218 -10.53 -0.44 5.23
CA PRO A 218 -11.30 -0.12 6.42
C PRO A 218 -12.04 1.20 6.29
N LEU A 219 -11.43 2.25 5.71
CA LEU A 219 -12.14 3.51 5.42
C LEU A 219 -13.40 3.26 4.58
N GLY A 220 -13.29 2.49 3.51
CA GLY A 220 -14.42 2.14 2.65
C GLY A 220 -15.53 1.42 3.42
N THR A 221 -15.17 0.45 4.25
CA THR A 221 -16.12 -0.25 5.12
C THR A 221 -16.78 0.68 6.15
N LEU A 222 -16.02 1.55 6.81
CA LEU A 222 -16.55 2.49 7.79
C LEU A 222 -17.53 3.48 7.17
N LEU A 223 -17.22 4.00 5.98
CA LEU A 223 -18.12 4.88 5.23
C LEU A 223 -19.40 4.15 4.80
N LEU A 224 -19.32 2.87 4.38
CA LEU A 224 -20.50 2.07 4.08
C LEU A 224 -21.39 1.90 5.31
N VAL A 225 -20.81 1.51 6.45
CA VAL A 225 -21.55 1.32 7.71
C VAL A 225 -22.21 2.63 8.14
N ALA A 226 -21.46 3.73 8.19
CA ALA A 226 -22.00 5.03 8.55
C ALA A 226 -23.11 5.48 7.58
N GLY A 227 -22.95 5.25 6.28
CA GLY A 227 -23.95 5.60 5.27
C GLY A 227 -25.24 4.80 5.41
N ILE A 228 -25.15 3.50 5.70
CA ILE A 228 -26.32 2.63 5.92
C ILE A 228 -27.05 3.03 7.20
N ASP A 229 -26.32 3.19 8.32
CA ASP A 229 -26.91 3.54 9.62
C ASP A 229 -27.60 4.91 9.63
N LEU A 230 -27.10 5.86 8.82
CA LEU A 230 -27.77 7.14 8.61
C LEU A 230 -28.97 7.02 7.66
N GLY A 231 -28.87 6.18 6.63
CA GLY A 231 -29.94 5.95 5.65
C GLY A 231 -31.19 5.29 6.24
N ASP A 232 -31.03 4.49 7.29
CA ASP A 232 -32.14 3.83 8.00
C ASP A 232 -32.92 4.80 8.92
N ARG A 233 -32.44 6.03 9.11
CA ARG A 233 -33.11 7.04 9.95
C ARG A 233 -34.14 7.83 9.14
N VAL A 234 -35.29 8.10 9.74
CA VAL A 234 -36.32 8.96 9.14
C VAL A 234 -35.85 10.41 9.23
N THR A 235 -35.51 11.01 8.09
CA THR A 235 -35.16 12.44 7.98
C THR A 235 -36.25 13.21 7.25
N GLU A 236 -36.54 14.43 7.71
CA GLU A 236 -37.39 15.37 6.97
C GLU A 236 -36.57 16.00 5.81
N GLY A 237 -36.94 15.70 4.57
CA GLY A 237 -36.31 16.26 3.37
C GLY A 237 -35.33 15.32 2.64
N VAL A 238 -34.60 15.85 1.66
CA VAL A 238 -33.61 15.10 0.87
C VAL A 238 -32.24 15.23 1.54
N ASP A 239 -31.81 14.20 2.27
CA ASP A 239 -30.45 14.10 2.79
C ASP A 239 -29.55 13.32 1.81
N LEU A 240 -28.49 13.97 1.34
CA LEU A 240 -27.51 13.38 0.42
C LEU A 240 -26.29 12.81 1.14
N VAL A 241 -26.13 13.03 2.44
CA VAL A 241 -25.01 12.53 3.22
C VAL A 241 -24.94 10.99 3.23
N PRO A 242 -26.04 10.25 3.50
CA PRO A 242 -26.02 8.78 3.45
C PRO A 242 -25.57 8.26 2.08
N VAL A 243 -26.08 8.90 1.01
CA VAL A 243 -25.73 8.55 -0.37
C VAL A 243 -24.25 8.80 -0.65
N ALA A 244 -23.71 9.94 -0.20
CA ALA A 244 -22.29 10.28 -0.38
C ALA A 244 -21.36 9.33 0.39
N LEU A 245 -21.74 8.94 1.61
CA LEU A 245 -21.00 7.97 2.43
C LEU A 245 -21.00 6.58 1.79
N VAL A 246 -22.16 6.10 1.32
CA VAL A 246 -22.26 4.82 0.60
C VAL A 246 -21.43 4.86 -0.69
N ALA A 247 -21.53 5.94 -1.46
CA ALA A 247 -20.75 6.14 -2.67
C ALA A 247 -19.24 6.09 -2.41
N GLY A 248 -18.79 6.88 -1.42
CA GLY A 248 -17.40 6.94 -0.99
C GLY A 248 -16.91 5.60 -0.43
N GLY A 249 -17.77 4.89 0.28
CA GLY A 249 -17.50 3.57 0.82
C GLY A 249 -17.25 2.52 -0.26
N PHE A 250 -18.14 2.41 -1.25
CA PHE A 250 -17.94 1.53 -2.41
C PHE A 250 -16.69 1.92 -3.21
N ALA A 251 -16.49 3.21 -3.44
CA ALA A 251 -15.30 3.70 -4.16
C ALA A 251 -14.01 3.37 -3.39
N GLY A 252 -14.00 3.51 -2.06
CA GLY A 252 -12.89 3.16 -1.18
C GLY A 252 -12.56 1.67 -1.24
N VAL A 253 -13.55 0.79 -1.09
CA VAL A 253 -13.37 -0.66 -1.20
C VAL A 253 -12.87 -1.06 -2.58
N ALA A 254 -13.52 -0.58 -3.64
CA ALA A 254 -13.12 -0.88 -5.02
C ALA A 254 -11.69 -0.40 -5.32
N ALA A 255 -11.33 0.80 -4.87
CA ALA A 255 -9.99 1.33 -4.97
C ALA A 255 -8.98 0.46 -4.20
N GLY A 256 -9.28 0.10 -2.95
CA GLY A 256 -8.43 -0.77 -2.13
C GLY A 256 -8.17 -2.12 -2.79
N LEU A 257 -9.20 -2.76 -3.33
CA LEU A 257 -9.08 -4.02 -4.08
C LEU A 257 -8.27 -3.83 -5.36
N GLY A 258 -8.48 -2.73 -6.09
CA GLY A 258 -7.70 -2.39 -7.27
C GLY A 258 -6.21 -2.25 -6.96
N VAL A 259 -5.85 -1.49 -5.91
CA VAL A 259 -4.47 -1.34 -5.45
C VAL A 259 -3.89 -2.68 -4.99
N ALA A 260 -4.67 -3.53 -4.30
CA ALA A 260 -4.23 -4.85 -3.89
C ALA A 260 -3.86 -5.74 -5.10
N GLY A 261 -4.68 -5.71 -6.16
CA GLY A 261 -4.40 -6.40 -7.41
C GLY A 261 -3.07 -5.94 -8.03
N PHE A 262 -2.84 -4.63 -8.07
CA PHE A 262 -1.54 -4.10 -8.48
C PHE A 262 -0.43 -4.61 -7.56
N LEU A 263 -0.56 -4.47 -6.24
CA LEU A 263 0.45 -4.88 -5.27
C LEU A 263 0.94 -6.31 -5.50
N LEU A 264 0.05 -7.26 -5.78
CA LEU A 264 0.39 -8.65 -6.08
C LEU A 264 1.41 -8.76 -7.23
N THR A 265 1.26 -7.95 -8.28
CA THR A 265 2.22 -7.92 -9.39
C THR A 265 3.59 -7.42 -8.92
N TRP A 266 3.66 -6.51 -7.95
CA TRP A 266 4.88 -5.89 -7.42
C TRP A 266 5.58 -6.70 -6.33
N LEU A 267 4.91 -7.71 -5.75
CA LEU A 267 5.52 -8.56 -4.72
C LEU A 267 6.71 -9.37 -5.23
N ARG A 268 6.81 -9.59 -6.56
CA ARG A 268 7.97 -10.24 -7.17
C ARG A 268 9.22 -9.36 -7.00
N PRO A 269 10.31 -9.89 -6.44
CA PRO A 269 11.55 -9.13 -6.26
C PRO A 269 12.15 -8.74 -7.61
N VAL A 270 12.98 -7.71 -7.62
CA VAL A 270 13.83 -7.37 -8.75
C VAL A 270 14.77 -8.54 -9.02
N GLN A 271 14.86 -8.97 -10.27
CA GLN A 271 15.73 -10.04 -10.72
C GLN A 271 16.65 -9.50 -11.81
N ALA A 272 17.93 -9.88 -11.77
CA ALA A 272 18.78 -9.81 -12.94
C ALA A 272 18.54 -11.10 -13.73
N ALA A 273 18.17 -10.97 -14.99
CA ALA A 273 18.05 -12.11 -15.89
C ALA A 273 19.30 -12.16 -16.78
N ASP A 274 20.13 -13.19 -16.64
CA ASP A 274 21.22 -13.49 -17.59
C ASP A 274 20.69 -14.01 -18.95
N ARG A 275 19.39 -13.84 -19.24
CA ARG A 275 18.77 -14.40 -20.45
C ARG A 275 19.33 -13.81 -21.74
N ALA A 276 19.96 -12.64 -21.68
CA ALA A 276 20.59 -12.01 -22.85
C ALA A 276 21.83 -12.78 -23.37
N LEU A 277 22.32 -13.81 -22.66
CA LEU A 277 23.44 -14.66 -23.10
C LEU A 277 23.02 -16.12 -23.38
N ALA A 278 21.71 -16.41 -23.42
CA ALA A 278 21.16 -17.74 -23.70
C ALA A 278 20.48 -17.86 -25.07
N GLY A 279 20.78 -16.97 -26.02
CA GLY A 279 20.30 -17.01 -27.40
C GLY A 279 21.13 -16.13 -28.32
#